data_AF-A0A832U0H5-F1
#
_entry.id   AF-A0A832U0H5-F1
#
_cell.length_a   1.000
_cell.length_b   1.000
_cell.length_c   1.000
_cell.angle_alpha   90.00
_cell.angle_beta   90.00
_cell.angle_gamma   90.00
#
_symmetry.space_group_name_H-M   'P 1'
#
loop_
_entity.id
_entity.type
_entity.pdbx_description
1 polymer ?
#
loop_
_entity_poly.entity_id
_entity_poly.type
_entity_poly.pdbx_seq_one_letter_code
_entity_poly.pdbx_strand_id
1 'polypeptide(L)' 'EVIFPVFDVKPIRATGAGDAWNAGNIFADANALSDKCRLALANAVSACYISDPEGKHPTPQRLAKFIESVDFPFLRA' A
#
# COMPACT_ATOMS: atom_id res chain seq x y z
N GLU A 1 -19.63 -3.30 -4.68
CA GLU A 1 -18.51 -2.48 -4.15
C GLU A 1 -17.61 -3.39 -3.33
N VAL A 2 -16.29 -3.35 -3.52
CA VAL A 2 -15.32 -4.14 -2.75
C VAL A 2 -14.63 -3.21 -1.77
N ILE A 3 -14.61 -3.57 -0.49
CA ILE A 3 -13.95 -2.81 0.57
C ILE A 3 -12.84 -3.70 1.15
N PHE A 4 -11.67 -3.10 1.41
CA PHE A 4 -10.54 -3.80 2.00
C PHE A 4 -9.90 -2.95 3.11
N PRO A 5 -9.48 -3.55 4.25
CA PRO A 5 -8.87 -2.81 5.35
C PRO A 5 -7.58 -2.07 4.95
N VAL A 6 -7.26 -1.02 5.70
CA VAL A 6 -6.03 -0.24 5.54
C VAL A 6 -5.05 -0.54 6.68
N PHE A 7 -3.77 -0.27 6.47
CA PHE A 7 -2.73 -0.45 7.47
C PHE A 7 -2.84 0.62 8.56
N ASP A 8 -2.73 0.21 9.82
CA ASP A 8 -2.61 1.13 10.94
C ASP A 8 -1.18 1.64 11.03
N VAL A 9 -0.94 2.83 10.48
CA VAL A 9 0.37 3.49 10.48
C VAL A 9 0.21 4.92 10.98
N LYS A 10 1.27 5.48 11.59
CA LYS A 10 1.31 6.91 11.91
C LYS A 10 1.64 7.72 10.65
N PRO A 11 0.69 8.49 10.08
CA PRO A 11 0.99 9.30 8.91
C PRO A 11 1.88 10.48 9.28
N ILE A 12 2.91 10.72 8.48
CA ILE A 12 3.81 11.88 8.57
C ILE A 12 3.39 12.96 7.57
N ARG A 13 2.81 12.56 6.43
CA ARG A 13 2.24 13.44 5.41
C ARG A 13 1.05 12.79 4.70
N ALA A 14 0.17 13.61 4.13
CA ALA A 14 -1.00 13.16 3.36
C ALA A 14 -0.95 13.53 1.87
N THR A 15 -0.36 14.67 1.52
CA THR A 15 -0.15 15.05 0.11
C THR A 15 0.67 13.99 -0.61
N GLY A 16 0.23 13.56 -1.80
CA GLY A 16 0.86 12.48 -2.58
C GLY A 16 0.42 11.05 -2.19
N ALA A 17 -0.34 10.88 -1.10
CA ALA A 17 -0.84 9.56 -0.68
C ALA A 17 -1.78 8.93 -1.73
N GLY A 18 -2.60 9.76 -2.39
CA GLY A 18 -3.47 9.34 -3.48
C GLY A 18 -2.70 8.92 -4.73
N ASP A 19 -1.61 9.60 -5.07
CA ASP A 19 -0.75 9.23 -6.20
C ASP A 19 -0.05 7.89 -5.94
N ALA A 20 0.44 7.70 -4.72
CA ALA A 20 1.00 6.42 -4.29
C ALA A 20 -0.04 5.30 -4.34
N TRP A 21 -1.25 5.55 -3.85
CA TRP A 21 -2.35 4.58 -3.91
C TRP A 21 -2.72 4.22 -5.36
N ASN A 22 -2.88 5.23 -6.22
CA ASN A 22 -3.20 5.03 -7.64
C ASN A 22 -2.12 4.23 -8.36
N ALA A 23 -0.84 4.48 -8.08
CA ALA A 23 0.27 3.71 -8.65
C ALA A 23 0.17 2.23 -8.28
N GLY A 24 -0.11 1.92 -7.00
CA GLY A 24 -0.34 0.54 -6.55
C GLY A 24 -1.57 -0.11 -7.19
N ASN A 25 -2.67 0.64 -7.33
CA ASN A 25 -3.90 0.16 -7.94
C ASN A 25 -3.72 -0.17 -9.44
N ILE A 26 -3.10 0.74 -10.20
CA ILE A 26 -2.81 0.54 -11.63
C ILE A 26 -1.84 -0.63 -11.83
N PHE A 27 -0.81 -0.74 -10.99
CA PHE A 27 0.14 -1.85 -11.07
C PHE A 27 -0.55 -3.20 -10.86
N ALA A 28 -1.41 -3.32 -9.84
CA ALA A 28 -2.15 -4.54 -9.58
C ALA A 28 -3.15 -4.87 -10.70
N ASP A 29 -3.83 -3.87 -11.25
CA ASP A 29 -4.76 -4.02 -12.37
C ASP A 29 -4.05 -4.53 -13.64
N ALA A 30 -2.89 -3.95 -13.97
CA ALA A 30 -2.05 -4.38 -15.08
C ALA A 30 -1.54 -5.83 -14.94
N ASN A 31 -1.53 -6.37 -13.71
CA ASN A 31 -1.17 -7.76 -13.42
C ASN A 31 -2.39 -8.66 -13.20
N ALA A 32 -3.59 -8.20 -13.55
CA ALA A 32 -4.85 -8.94 -13.41
C ALA A 32 -5.10 -9.51 -12.00
N LEU A 33 -4.66 -8.79 -10.96
CA LEU A 33 -4.94 -9.18 -9.58
C LEU A 33 -6.42 -9.02 -9.26
N SER A 34 -6.94 -9.86 -8.36
CA SER A 34 -8.33 -9.72 -7.87
C SER A 34 -8.56 -8.35 -7.22
N ASP A 35 -9.81 -7.89 -7.18
CA ASP A 35 -10.16 -6.61 -6.56
C ASP A 35 -9.62 -6.47 -5.12
N LYS A 36 -9.68 -7.54 -4.32
CA LYS A 36 -9.12 -7.55 -2.96
C LYS A 36 -7.61 -7.36 -2.97
N CYS A 37 -6.89 -8.09 -3.81
CA CYS A 37 -5.44 -7.97 -3.93
C CYS A 37 -5.02 -6.59 -4.46
N ARG A 38 -5.80 -6.03 -5.39
CA ARG A 38 -5.58 -4.68 -5.94
C ARG A 38 -5.71 -3.61 -4.85
N LEU A 39 -6.78 -3.66 -4.06
CA LEU A 39 -6.97 -2.75 -2.93
C LEU A 39 -5.91 -2.97 -1.84
N ALA A 40 -5.55 -4.22 -1.53
CA ALA A 40 -4.50 -4.52 -0.57
C ALA A 40 -3.15 -3.91 -0.97
N LEU A 41 -2.77 -4.04 -2.25
CA LEU A 41 -1.52 -3.47 -2.76
C LEU A 41 -1.55 -1.94 -2.76
N ALA A 42 -2.64 -1.34 -3.25
CA ALA A 42 -2.81 0.11 -3.26
C ALA A 42 -2.73 0.71 -1.84
N ASN A 43 -3.40 0.08 -0.88
CA ASN A 43 -3.34 0.45 0.53
C ASN A 43 -1.92 0.32 1.08
N ALA A 44 -1.17 -0.73 0.72
CA ALA A 44 0.19 -0.95 1.19
C ALA A 44 1.17 0.10 0.63
N VAL A 45 1.05 0.43 -0.65
CA VAL A 45 1.89 1.46 -1.30
C VAL A 45 1.64 2.83 -0.67
N SER A 46 0.38 3.19 -0.44
CA SER A 46 0.03 4.45 0.22
C SER A 46 0.51 4.49 1.67
N ALA A 47 0.29 3.42 2.44
CA ALA A 47 0.75 3.33 3.83
C ALA A 47 2.29 3.45 3.94
N CYS A 48 3.02 2.75 3.08
CA CYS A 48 4.50 2.81 3.04
C CYS A 48 5.03 4.21 2.68
N TYR A 49 4.28 4.97 1.87
CA TYR A 49 4.59 6.35 1.53
C TYR A 49 4.32 7.33 2.68
N ILE A 50 3.11 7.28 3.26
CA ILE A 50 2.71 8.25 4.30
C ILE A 50 3.47 8.05 5.61
N SER A 51 4.00 6.86 5.86
CA SER A 51 4.84 6.55 7.03
C SER A 51 6.34 6.74 6.77
N ASP A 52 6.76 7.13 5.57
CA ASP A 52 8.17 7.36 5.25
C ASP A 52 8.66 8.69 5.84
N PRO A 53 9.79 8.76 6.56
CA PRO A 53 10.31 10.04 7.04
C PRO A 53 10.67 11.01 5.91
N GLU A 54 11.13 10.53 4.76
CA GLU A 54 11.63 11.35 3.65
C GLU A 54 10.58 11.65 2.58
N GLY A 55 9.44 10.97 2.58
CA GLY A 55 8.39 11.12 1.55
C GLY A 55 8.75 10.50 0.22
N LYS A 56 9.56 9.44 0.26
CA LYS A 56 9.91 8.68 -0.93
C LYS A 56 8.79 7.71 -1.27
N HIS A 57 8.35 7.71 -2.53
CA HIS A 57 7.52 6.63 -3.05
C HIS A 57 8.28 5.30 -2.93
N PRO A 58 7.61 4.20 -2.55
CA PRO A 58 8.28 2.95 -2.26
C PRO A 58 8.80 2.27 -3.53
N THR A 59 9.98 1.66 -3.44
CA THR A 59 10.43 0.65 -4.40
C THR A 59 9.80 -0.71 -4.05
N PRO A 60 9.76 -1.69 -4.97
CA PRO A 60 9.24 -3.02 -4.67
C PRO A 60 9.90 -3.67 -3.45
N GLN A 61 11.22 -3.54 -3.29
CA GLN A 61 11.96 -4.12 -2.16
C GLN A 61 11.61 -3.43 -0.84
N ARG A 62 11.42 -2.11 -0.85
CA ARG A 62 11.02 -1.35 0.34
C ARG A 62 9.58 -1.67 0.74
N LEU A 63 8.69 -1.82 -0.24
CA LEU A 63 7.31 -2.23 -0.03
C LEU A 63 7.21 -3.63 0.59
N ALA A 64 7.98 -4.60 0.06
CA ALA A 64 8.02 -5.95 0.61
C ALA A 64 8.46 -5.94 2.09
N LYS A 65 9.56 -5.24 2.41
CA LYS A 65 10.02 -5.07 3.80
C LYS A 65 8.99 -4.40 4.69
N PHE A 66 8.28 -3.39 4.17
CA PHE A 66 7.20 -2.74 4.91
C PHE A 66 6.08 -3.74 5.24
N ILE A 67 5.61 -4.51 4.25
CA ILE A 67 4.56 -5.52 4.44
C ILE A 67 4.99 -6.60 5.44
N GLU A 68 6.25 -7.05 5.39
CA GLU A 68 6.80 -8.01 6.36
C GLU A 68 6.88 -7.44 7.78
N SER A 69 7.07 -6.13 7.92
CA SER A 69 7.23 -5.46 9.22
C SER A 69 5.91 -5.12 9.92
N VAL A 70 4.80 -5.08 9.19
CA VAL A 70 3.48 -4.69 9.73
C VAL A 70 2.69 -5.93 10.14
N ASP A 71 2.07 -5.88 11.33
CA ASP A 71 1.11 -6.90 11.74
C ASP A 71 -0.24 -6.63 11.08
N PHE A 72 -0.41 -7.15 9.86
CA PHE A 72 -1.64 -6.97 9.08
C PHE A 72 -2.32 -8.32 8.84
N PRO A 73 -3.37 -8.66 9.62
CA PRO A 73 -3.94 -10.01 9.65
C PRO A 73 -4.61 -10.42 8.33
N PHE A 74 -4.95 -9.47 7.46
CA PHE A 74 -5.61 -9.73 6.18
C PHE A 74 -4.65 -10.07 5.04
N LEU A 75 -3.33 -10.03 5.28
CA LEU A 75 -2.29 -10.48 4.34
C LEU A 75 -1.68 -11.83 4.70
N ARG A 76 -2.06 -12.43 5.84
CA ARG A 76 -1.66 -13.80 6.19
C ARG A 76 -2.66 -14.78 5.56
N ALA A 77 -2.15 -15.70 4.76
CA ALA A 77 -2.91 -16.81 4.18
C ALA A 77 -3.26 -17.87 5.25
#